data_AF-A0A7S9L0U8-F1
#
_entry.id   AF-A0A7S9L0U8-F1
#
_cell.length_a   1.000
_cell.length_b   1.000
_cell.length_c   1.000
_cell.angle_alpha   90.00
_cell.angle_beta   90.00
_cell.angle_gamma   90.00
#
_symmetry.space_group_name_H-M   'P 1'
#
loop_
_entity.id
_entity.type
_entity.pdbx_description
1 polymer ?
#
loop_
_entity_poly.entity_id
_entity_poly.type
_entity_poly.pdbx_seq_one_letter_code
_entity_poly.pdbx_strand_id
1 'polypeptide(L)'
;MDLSKTLFYERKNKLRETRAMANRFLEENISIKSKLTAKWEQERVESNIAHLKEIIAGLNKELSEKAIKDHVQETLIELVSHKKAKKKSMGANLLKNFTENMLPYEIAKYSLNYSIDNDFYWTKDGTIGDHYEVAVGIRDPETFGVYCSEKIANIREFVLPYLKDYLDYDGDLLESIVTNFDQQQPANSNILLMVVIEGMVRAMCAKLYLRQNPSATQQQATKFIKKFQSMESLIIKPDWKNDIPYDFFAAINLAKHIDDPQLEQAKEKFRAAEKFRKEISAARPASLRFLQIQL
;
A
#
# COMPACT_ATOMS: atom_id res chain seq x y z
N MET A 1 -43.05 -6.88 -19.23
CA MET A 1 -41.97 -7.76 -18.75
C MET A 1 -41.92 -7.63 -17.24
N ASP A 2 -41.94 -8.74 -16.48
CA ASP A 2 -41.97 -8.73 -15.01
C ASP A 2 -40.58 -8.39 -14.46
N LEU A 3 -40.42 -7.16 -13.96
CA LEU A 3 -39.13 -6.61 -13.49
C LEU A 3 -38.49 -7.48 -12.40
N SER A 4 -39.30 -8.11 -11.53
CA SER A 4 -38.81 -9.01 -10.48
C SER A 4 -38.14 -10.25 -11.05
N LYS A 5 -38.77 -10.86 -12.08
CA LYS A 5 -38.19 -12.01 -12.78
C LYS A 5 -36.89 -11.62 -13.48
N THR A 6 -36.85 -10.47 -14.14
CA THR A 6 -35.62 -9.99 -14.81
C THR A 6 -34.47 -9.84 -13.81
N LEU A 7 -34.67 -9.11 -12.71
CA LEU A 7 -33.66 -8.90 -11.66
C LEU A 7 -33.19 -10.22 -11.02
N PHE A 8 -34.10 -11.18 -10.84
CA PHE A 8 -33.77 -12.50 -10.33
C PHE A 8 -32.80 -13.24 -11.25
N TYR A 9 -33.07 -13.28 -12.55
CA TYR A 9 -32.19 -13.95 -13.51
C TYR A 9 -30.86 -13.23 -13.66
N GLU A 10 -30.84 -11.90 -13.67
CA GLU A 10 -29.61 -11.10 -13.73
C GLU A 10 -28.70 -11.39 -12.53
N ARG A 11 -29.23 -11.32 -11.30
CA ARG A 11 -28.45 -11.62 -10.09
C ARG A 11 -27.94 -13.06 -10.10
N LYS A 12 -28.79 -14.01 -10.48
CA LYS A 12 -28.44 -15.43 -10.55
C LYS A 12 -27.30 -15.68 -11.55
N ASN A 13 -27.35 -15.06 -12.73
CA ASN A 13 -26.33 -15.21 -13.75
C ASN A 13 -25.01 -14.58 -13.31
N LYS A 14 -25.04 -13.35 -12.77
CA LYS A 14 -23.86 -12.67 -12.23
C LYS A 14 -23.16 -13.53 -11.16
N LEU A 15 -23.91 -14.05 -10.18
CA LEU A 15 -23.33 -14.91 -9.14
C LEU A 15 -22.75 -16.22 -9.70
N ARG A 16 -23.37 -16.79 -10.74
CA ARG A 16 -22.86 -18.01 -11.40
C ARG A 16 -21.55 -17.74 -12.14
N GLU A 17 -21.46 -16.63 -12.86
CA GLU A 17 -20.24 -16.21 -13.57
C GLU A 17 -19.10 -15.95 -12.57
N THR A 18 -19.38 -15.19 -11.51
CA THR A 18 -18.42 -14.93 -10.44
C THR A 18 -17.93 -16.21 -9.76
N ARG A 19 -18.83 -17.17 -9.50
CA ARG A 19 -18.44 -18.48 -8.94
C ARG A 19 -17.63 -19.31 -9.93
N ALA A 20 -17.98 -19.30 -11.22
CA ALA A 20 -17.22 -20.00 -12.24
C ALA A 20 -15.79 -19.47 -12.32
N MET A 21 -15.60 -18.15 -12.23
CA MET A 21 -14.28 -17.53 -12.13
C MET A 21 -13.50 -17.99 -10.89
N ALA A 22 -14.12 -17.95 -9.70
CA ALA A 22 -13.46 -18.40 -8.47
C ALA A 22 -13.07 -19.88 -8.52
N ASN A 23 -13.92 -20.74 -9.07
CA ASN A 23 -13.60 -22.16 -9.26
C ASN A 23 -12.43 -22.35 -10.24
N ARG A 24 -12.42 -21.61 -11.35
CA ARG A 24 -11.32 -21.66 -12.31
C ARG A 24 -9.98 -21.31 -11.65
N PHE A 25 -9.91 -20.20 -10.92
CA PHE A 25 -8.70 -19.82 -10.19
C PHE A 25 -8.32 -20.81 -9.10
N LEU A 26 -9.30 -21.43 -8.43
CA LEU A 26 -9.04 -22.47 -7.43
C LEU A 26 -8.39 -23.71 -8.08
N GLU A 27 -8.91 -24.15 -9.22
CA GLU A 27 -8.36 -25.27 -9.99
C GLU A 27 -6.93 -24.97 -10.46
N GLU A 28 -6.70 -23.78 -11.01
CA GLU A 28 -5.38 -23.31 -11.43
C GLU A 28 -4.38 -23.35 -10.25
N ASN A 29 -4.72 -22.75 -9.10
CA ASN A 29 -3.87 -22.75 -7.89
C ASN A 29 -3.60 -24.17 -7.37
N ILE A 30 -4.59 -25.05 -7.34
CA ILE A 30 -4.41 -26.46 -6.93
C ILE A 30 -3.45 -27.17 -7.89
N SER A 31 -3.59 -26.93 -9.19
CA SER A 31 -2.81 -27.63 -10.23
C SER A 31 -1.31 -27.26 -10.21
N ILE A 32 -0.97 -26.05 -9.77
CA ILE A 32 0.41 -25.57 -9.75
C ILE A 32 1.10 -25.81 -8.40
N LYS A 33 0.34 -25.99 -7.32
CA LYS A 33 0.87 -26.14 -5.95
C LYS A 33 2.04 -27.14 -5.84
N SER A 34 1.92 -28.30 -6.48
CA SER A 34 2.95 -29.36 -6.44
C SER A 34 4.16 -29.10 -7.34
N LYS A 35 4.10 -28.10 -8.22
CA LYS A 35 5.14 -27.74 -9.19
C LYS A 35 6.02 -26.59 -8.73
N LEU A 36 5.56 -25.82 -7.73
CA LEU A 36 6.29 -24.67 -7.19
C LEU A 36 7.46 -25.11 -6.33
N THR A 37 8.61 -24.46 -6.50
CA THR A 37 9.84 -24.78 -5.77
C THR A 37 10.17 -23.74 -4.71
N ALA A 38 9.79 -22.48 -4.91
CA ALA A 38 10.04 -21.44 -3.93
C ALA A 38 9.00 -21.48 -2.80
N LYS A 39 9.49 -21.41 -1.56
CA LYS A 39 8.64 -21.48 -0.35
C LYS A 39 7.57 -20.38 -0.33
N TRP A 40 7.93 -19.17 -0.73
CA TRP A 40 7.01 -18.03 -0.73
C TRP A 40 5.86 -18.21 -1.75
N GLU A 41 6.12 -18.82 -2.91
CA GLU A 41 5.10 -19.13 -3.92
C GLU A 41 4.12 -20.18 -3.38
N GLN A 42 4.66 -21.21 -2.72
CA GLN A 42 3.83 -22.25 -2.10
C GLN A 42 2.92 -21.66 -1.02
N GLU A 43 3.46 -20.83 -0.12
CA GLU A 43 2.70 -20.14 0.93
C GLU A 43 1.62 -19.24 0.34
N ARG A 44 1.94 -18.51 -0.74
CA ARG A 44 0.99 -17.65 -1.46
C ARG A 44 -0.14 -18.47 -2.08
N VAL A 45 0.16 -19.55 -2.79
CA VAL A 45 -0.86 -20.46 -3.37
C VAL A 45 -1.75 -21.07 -2.29
N GLU A 46 -1.18 -21.46 -1.14
CA GLU A 46 -1.97 -21.99 -0.04
C GLU A 46 -2.96 -20.98 0.51
N SER A 47 -2.53 -19.73 0.68
CA SER A 47 -3.40 -18.62 1.08
C SER A 47 -4.50 -18.38 0.03
N ASN A 48 -4.15 -18.33 -1.26
CA ASN A 48 -5.13 -18.17 -2.35
C ASN A 48 -6.19 -19.28 -2.32
N ILE A 49 -5.79 -20.54 -2.18
CA ILE A 49 -6.70 -21.69 -2.11
C ILE A 49 -7.67 -21.54 -0.93
N ALA A 50 -7.18 -21.15 0.24
CA ALA A 50 -8.01 -20.95 1.43
C ALA A 50 -9.08 -19.87 1.17
N HIS A 51 -8.66 -18.69 0.69
CA HIS A 51 -9.58 -17.58 0.42
C HIS A 51 -10.58 -17.89 -0.70
N LEU A 52 -10.15 -18.52 -1.79
CA LEU A 52 -11.04 -18.91 -2.89
C LEU A 52 -12.11 -19.89 -2.41
N LYS A 53 -11.77 -20.86 -1.54
CA LYS A 53 -12.75 -21.77 -0.93
C LYS A 53 -13.78 -21.03 -0.07
N GLU A 54 -13.33 -20.06 0.73
CA GLU A 54 -14.22 -19.22 1.55
C GLU A 54 -15.19 -18.42 0.66
N ILE A 55 -14.68 -17.79 -0.39
CA ILE A 55 -15.48 -17.02 -1.35
C ILE A 55 -16.50 -17.91 -2.06
N ILE A 56 -16.09 -19.09 -2.54
CA ILE A 56 -17.00 -20.06 -3.18
C ILE A 56 -18.09 -20.51 -2.22
N ALA A 57 -17.76 -20.76 -0.95
CA ALA A 57 -18.74 -21.11 0.08
C ALA A 57 -19.75 -19.96 0.31
N GLY A 58 -19.29 -18.70 0.32
CA GLY A 58 -20.15 -17.51 0.38
C GLY A 58 -21.09 -17.41 -0.83
N LEU A 59 -20.54 -17.52 -2.04
CA LEU A 59 -21.29 -17.49 -3.30
C LEU A 59 -22.35 -18.60 -3.37
N ASN A 60 -22.06 -19.80 -2.87
CA ASN A 60 -23.03 -20.89 -2.82
C ASN A 60 -24.22 -20.59 -1.90
N LYS A 61 -24.01 -19.86 -0.80
CA LYS A 61 -25.11 -19.39 0.06
C LYS A 61 -25.94 -18.33 -0.66
N GLU A 62 -25.29 -17.39 -1.34
CA GLU A 62 -25.97 -16.33 -2.12
C GLU A 62 -26.71 -16.85 -3.35
N LEU A 63 -26.26 -17.96 -3.94
CA LEU A 63 -26.94 -18.61 -5.07
C LEU A 63 -28.22 -19.36 -4.69
N SER A 64 -28.53 -19.48 -3.39
CA SER A 64 -29.78 -20.08 -2.95
C SER A 64 -30.97 -19.25 -3.44
N GLU A 65 -32.05 -19.93 -3.87
CA GLU A 65 -33.22 -19.25 -4.40
C GLU A 65 -33.80 -18.22 -3.40
N LYS A 66 -33.74 -18.54 -2.11
CA LYS A 66 -34.14 -17.64 -1.03
C LYS A 66 -33.29 -16.37 -1.02
N ALA A 67 -31.96 -16.49 -0.97
CA ALA A 67 -31.08 -15.32 -0.92
C ALA A 67 -31.23 -14.41 -2.14
N ILE A 68 -31.42 -15.00 -3.34
CA ILE A 68 -31.66 -14.22 -4.55
C ILE A 68 -33.02 -13.50 -4.47
N LYS A 69 -34.08 -14.15 -4.00
CA LYS A 69 -35.40 -13.51 -3.80
C LYS A 69 -35.33 -12.39 -2.80
N ASP A 70 -34.66 -12.59 -1.67
CA ASP A 70 -34.48 -11.58 -0.62
C ASP A 70 -33.76 -10.35 -1.19
N HIS A 71 -32.65 -10.54 -1.92
CA HIS A 71 -31.92 -9.47 -2.59
C HIS A 71 -32.74 -8.72 -3.67
N VAL A 72 -33.52 -9.45 -4.48
CA VAL A 72 -34.42 -8.84 -5.47
C VAL A 72 -35.49 -8.00 -4.79
N GLN A 73 -36.06 -8.50 -3.68
CA GLN A 73 -37.06 -7.77 -2.92
C GLN A 73 -36.49 -6.49 -2.31
N GLU A 74 -35.29 -6.54 -1.73
CA GLU A 74 -34.57 -5.36 -1.22
C GLU A 74 -34.32 -4.35 -2.34
N THR A 75 -33.82 -4.80 -3.49
CA THR A 75 -33.57 -3.95 -4.66
C THR A 75 -34.84 -3.30 -5.18
N LEU A 76 -35.96 -4.03 -5.23
CA LEU A 76 -37.26 -3.48 -5.63
C LEU A 76 -37.78 -2.44 -4.62
N ILE A 77 -37.62 -2.70 -3.31
CA ILE A 77 -37.98 -1.75 -2.25
C ILE A 77 -37.14 -0.47 -2.40
N GLU A 78 -35.84 -0.59 -2.67
CA GLU A 78 -34.96 0.55 -2.93
C GLU A 78 -35.44 1.34 -4.16
N LEU A 79 -35.69 0.68 -5.30
CA LEU A 79 -36.16 1.34 -6.52
C LEU A 79 -37.47 2.11 -6.34
N VAL A 80 -38.40 1.58 -5.53
CA VAL A 80 -39.67 2.24 -5.20
C VAL A 80 -39.48 3.37 -4.18
N SER A 81 -38.61 3.19 -3.19
CA SER A 81 -38.35 4.17 -2.12
C SER A 81 -37.54 5.37 -2.62
N HIS A 82 -36.62 5.17 -3.57
CA HIS A 82 -35.85 6.23 -4.23
C HIS A 82 -36.70 7.21 -5.04
N LYS A 83 -37.90 6.80 -5.49
CA LYS A 83 -38.90 7.73 -6.04
C LYS A 83 -39.49 8.69 -5.01
N LYS A 84 -39.36 8.41 -3.69
CA LYS A 84 -39.93 9.23 -2.60
C LYS A 84 -38.89 9.94 -1.71
N ALA A 85 -37.61 9.53 -1.70
CA ALA A 85 -36.60 10.10 -0.80
C ALA A 85 -35.33 10.58 -1.55
N LYS A 86 -35.33 11.84 -2.01
CA LYS A 86 -34.10 12.52 -2.45
C LYS A 86 -33.27 12.92 -1.21
N LYS A 87 -32.16 12.22 -0.95
CA LYS A 87 -30.87 12.69 -0.34
C LYS A 87 -30.20 11.78 0.70
N LYS A 88 -30.86 10.77 1.30
CA LYS A 88 -30.22 9.95 2.36
C LYS A 88 -29.63 8.58 1.94
N SER A 89 -29.91 8.10 0.73
CA SER A 89 -29.56 6.73 0.31
C SER A 89 -28.49 6.63 -0.80
N MET A 90 -27.95 7.76 -1.28
CA MET A 90 -26.95 7.71 -2.37
C MET A 90 -25.65 7.03 -1.92
N GLY A 91 -25.17 7.29 -0.71
CA GLY A 91 -23.94 6.68 -0.17
C GLY A 91 -24.07 5.17 0.09
N ALA A 92 -25.19 4.72 0.66
CA ALA A 92 -25.44 3.30 0.91
C ALA A 92 -25.59 2.50 -0.40
N ASN A 93 -26.26 3.06 -1.40
CA ASN A 93 -26.38 2.43 -2.71
C ASN A 93 -25.06 2.43 -3.49
N LEU A 94 -24.27 3.50 -3.38
CA LEU A 94 -22.91 3.52 -3.91
C LEU A 94 -22.07 2.42 -3.26
N LEU A 95 -22.12 2.27 -1.94
CA LEU A 95 -21.38 1.23 -1.23
C LEU A 95 -21.83 -0.17 -1.65
N LYS A 96 -23.14 -0.42 -1.73
CA LYS A 96 -23.71 -1.71 -2.15
C LYS A 96 -23.33 -2.06 -3.59
N ASN A 97 -23.51 -1.12 -4.52
CA ASN A 97 -23.09 -1.28 -5.91
C ASN A 97 -21.58 -1.47 -6.03
N PHE A 98 -20.79 -0.78 -5.21
CA PHE A 98 -19.34 -0.95 -5.16
C PHE A 98 -18.98 -2.35 -4.68
N THR A 99 -19.50 -2.81 -3.54
CA THR A 99 -19.23 -4.15 -3.01
C THR A 99 -19.65 -5.26 -3.99
N GLU A 100 -20.80 -5.13 -4.65
CA GLU A 100 -21.31 -6.14 -5.59
C GLU A 100 -20.58 -6.14 -6.94
N ASN A 101 -19.99 -5.03 -7.36
CA ASN A 101 -19.18 -4.94 -8.57
C ASN A 101 -17.69 -5.20 -8.30
N MET A 102 -17.25 -5.11 -7.04
CA MET A 102 -15.90 -5.41 -6.61
C MET A 102 -15.67 -6.90 -6.38
N LEU A 103 -16.70 -7.72 -6.17
CA LEU A 103 -16.52 -9.15 -5.90
C LEU A 103 -15.70 -9.90 -6.98
N PRO A 104 -15.93 -9.69 -8.30
CA PRO A 104 -15.04 -10.24 -9.32
C PRO A 104 -13.59 -9.77 -9.19
N TYR A 105 -13.37 -8.51 -8.81
CA TYR A 105 -12.03 -7.97 -8.55
C TYR A 105 -11.37 -8.59 -7.32
N GLU A 106 -12.12 -8.75 -6.22
CA GLU A 106 -11.65 -9.44 -5.01
C GLU A 106 -11.24 -10.88 -5.33
N ILE A 107 -11.98 -11.57 -6.20
CA ILE A 107 -11.61 -12.92 -6.68
C ILE A 107 -10.35 -12.87 -7.57
N ALA A 108 -10.26 -11.89 -8.46
CA ALA A 108 -9.17 -11.75 -9.41
C ALA A 108 -7.80 -11.58 -8.74
N LYS A 109 -7.76 -10.97 -7.55
CA LYS A 109 -6.54 -10.87 -6.72
C LYS A 109 -5.89 -12.22 -6.39
N TYR A 110 -6.67 -13.31 -6.41
CA TYR A 110 -6.18 -14.66 -6.11
C TYR A 110 -5.87 -15.50 -7.36
N SER A 111 -5.95 -14.90 -8.56
CA SER A 111 -5.44 -15.51 -9.78
C SER A 111 -3.93 -15.70 -9.70
N LEU A 112 -3.39 -16.72 -10.36
CA LEU A 112 -1.93 -16.94 -10.42
C LEU A 112 -1.22 -15.77 -11.09
N ASN A 113 -1.77 -15.31 -12.21
CA ASN A 113 -1.28 -14.15 -12.94
C ASN A 113 -1.14 -12.95 -12.01
N TYR A 114 -2.13 -12.65 -11.17
CA TYR A 114 -2.05 -11.47 -10.31
C TYR A 114 -1.19 -11.69 -9.06
N SER A 115 -1.39 -12.81 -8.36
CA SER A 115 -0.84 -13.04 -7.01
C SER A 115 0.57 -13.64 -6.97
N ILE A 116 1.05 -14.19 -8.09
CA ILE A 116 2.39 -14.79 -8.18
C ILE A 116 3.16 -14.08 -9.28
N ASP A 117 2.64 -14.09 -10.51
CA ASP A 117 3.39 -13.56 -11.65
C ASP A 117 3.51 -12.03 -11.59
N ASN A 118 2.54 -11.36 -10.96
CA ASN A 118 2.46 -9.90 -10.87
C ASN A 118 2.43 -9.32 -9.46
N ASP A 119 2.76 -10.11 -8.43
CA ASP A 119 2.76 -9.68 -7.02
C ASP A 119 3.71 -8.47 -6.77
N PHE A 120 4.67 -8.25 -7.70
CA PHE A 120 5.64 -7.16 -7.67
C PHE A 120 5.44 -6.08 -8.74
N TYR A 121 4.44 -6.21 -9.61
CA TYR A 121 4.22 -5.26 -10.70
C TYR A 121 3.13 -4.24 -10.33
N TRP A 122 3.52 -2.95 -10.30
CA TRP A 122 2.62 -1.82 -10.53
C TRP A 122 1.36 -1.70 -9.64
N THR A 123 1.40 -2.14 -8.38
CA THR A 123 0.22 -2.12 -7.47
C THR A 123 -0.42 -0.73 -7.27
N LYS A 124 0.27 0.34 -7.67
CA LYS A 124 -0.20 1.73 -7.58
C LYS A 124 -0.46 2.39 -8.94
N ASP A 125 -0.18 1.71 -10.04
CA ASP A 125 -0.21 2.30 -11.37
C ASP A 125 -1.32 1.66 -12.22
N GLY A 126 -1.99 2.45 -13.07
CA GLY A 126 -3.17 2.01 -13.81
C GLY A 126 -4.47 2.02 -13.01
N THR A 127 -5.56 1.65 -13.69
CA THR A 127 -6.91 1.61 -13.14
C THR A 127 -7.25 0.23 -12.57
N ILE A 128 -8.28 0.14 -11.72
CA ILE A 128 -8.82 -1.14 -11.23
C ILE A 128 -9.19 -2.07 -12.40
N GLY A 129 -9.66 -1.51 -13.52
CA GLY A 129 -9.98 -2.28 -14.73
C GLY A 129 -8.74 -2.92 -15.36
N ASP A 130 -7.63 -2.18 -15.43
CA ASP A 130 -6.37 -2.70 -15.98
C ASP A 130 -5.84 -3.86 -15.13
N HIS A 131 -5.85 -3.70 -13.79
CA HIS A 131 -5.47 -4.75 -12.85
C HIS A 131 -6.36 -5.99 -12.95
N TYR A 132 -7.67 -5.78 -13.10
CA TYR A 132 -8.60 -6.87 -13.33
C TYR A 132 -8.31 -7.61 -14.64
N GLU A 133 -8.11 -6.91 -15.75
CA GLU A 133 -7.82 -7.50 -17.06
C GLU A 133 -6.53 -8.32 -17.04
N VAL A 134 -5.49 -7.84 -16.36
CA VAL A 134 -4.24 -8.59 -16.15
C VAL A 134 -4.50 -9.85 -15.34
N ALA A 135 -5.22 -9.73 -14.22
CA ALA A 135 -5.55 -10.86 -13.36
C ALA A 135 -6.34 -11.96 -14.08
N VAL A 136 -7.26 -11.60 -14.98
CA VAL A 136 -8.02 -12.58 -15.76
C VAL A 136 -7.31 -13.06 -17.02
N GLY A 137 -6.13 -12.51 -17.35
CA GLY A 137 -5.31 -12.88 -18.51
C GLY A 137 -5.77 -12.27 -19.83
N ILE A 138 -6.55 -11.19 -19.79
CA ILE A 138 -6.95 -10.41 -20.98
C ILE A 138 -5.81 -9.50 -21.44
N ARG A 139 -5.06 -8.94 -20.49
CA ARG A 139 -3.99 -7.97 -20.75
C ARG A 139 -2.66 -8.44 -20.19
N ASP A 140 -1.59 -8.09 -20.87
CA ASP A 140 -0.22 -8.33 -20.42
C ASP A 140 0.22 -7.27 -19.38
N PRO A 141 0.92 -7.67 -18.29
CA PRO A 141 1.43 -6.76 -17.27
C PRO A 141 2.39 -5.68 -17.80
N GLU A 142 3.11 -5.95 -18.89
CA GLU A 142 4.03 -4.99 -19.52
C GLU A 142 3.32 -3.71 -19.98
N THR A 143 1.99 -3.73 -20.10
CA THR A 143 1.17 -2.54 -20.40
C THR A 143 1.41 -1.38 -19.43
N PHE A 144 1.77 -1.68 -18.18
CA PHE A 144 2.05 -0.67 -17.16
C PHE A 144 3.44 -0.03 -17.33
N GLY A 145 4.27 -0.54 -18.24
CA GLY A 145 5.57 0.06 -18.58
C GLY A 145 5.47 1.52 -19.05
N VAL A 146 4.29 1.97 -19.50
CA VAL A 146 4.03 3.38 -19.82
C VAL A 146 4.25 4.33 -18.63
N TYR A 147 4.10 3.84 -17.39
CA TYR A 147 4.32 4.64 -16.18
C TYR A 147 5.80 4.72 -15.78
N CYS A 148 6.69 3.91 -16.38
CA CYS A 148 8.13 3.94 -16.10
C CYS A 148 8.74 5.31 -16.38
N SER A 149 8.40 5.91 -17.53
CA SER A 149 9.01 7.17 -17.98
C SER A 149 8.73 8.32 -17.01
N GLU A 150 7.49 8.43 -16.53
CA GLU A 150 7.11 9.42 -15.52
C GLU A 150 7.85 9.19 -14.19
N LYS A 151 7.96 7.93 -13.75
CA LYS A 151 8.69 7.60 -12.51
C LYS A 151 10.18 7.91 -12.63
N ILE A 152 10.79 7.66 -13.77
CA ILE A 152 12.19 8.01 -14.03
C ILE A 152 12.38 9.52 -14.01
N ALA A 153 11.45 10.28 -14.62
CA ALA A 153 11.48 11.74 -14.54
C ALA A 153 11.40 12.21 -13.08
N ASN A 154 10.47 11.68 -12.29
CA ASN A 154 10.35 12.00 -10.86
C ASN A 154 11.59 11.63 -10.05
N ILE A 155 12.24 10.50 -10.35
CA ILE A 155 13.50 10.10 -9.71
C ILE A 155 14.60 11.12 -10.02
N ARG A 156 14.71 11.55 -11.28
CA ARG A 156 15.70 12.53 -11.74
C ARG A 156 15.49 13.90 -11.12
N GLU A 157 14.25 14.37 -11.09
CA GLU A 157 13.91 15.74 -10.71
C GLU A 157 13.86 15.93 -9.19
N PHE A 158 13.39 14.93 -8.44
CA PHE A 158 13.11 15.09 -7.00
C PHE A 158 13.91 14.15 -6.10
N VAL A 159 13.99 12.87 -6.44
CA VAL A 159 14.58 11.85 -5.54
C VAL A 159 16.10 11.96 -5.50
N LEU A 160 16.75 12.05 -6.66
CA LEU A 160 18.21 12.16 -6.76
C LEU A 160 18.75 13.40 -6.04
N PRO A 161 18.22 14.61 -6.28
CA PRO A 161 18.66 15.80 -5.54
C PRO A 161 18.49 15.65 -4.02
N TYR A 162 17.35 15.12 -3.56
CA TYR A 162 17.10 14.91 -2.13
C TYR A 162 18.13 13.96 -1.50
N LEU A 163 18.49 12.87 -2.18
CA LEU A 163 19.45 11.91 -1.67
C LEU A 163 20.85 12.50 -1.57
N LYS A 164 21.29 13.24 -2.59
CA LYS A 164 22.59 13.91 -2.62
C LYS A 164 22.67 15.01 -1.54
N ASP A 165 21.65 15.85 -1.45
CA ASP A 165 21.67 17.02 -0.57
C ASP A 165 21.44 16.70 0.91
N TYR A 166 20.67 15.64 1.21
CA TYR A 166 20.16 15.42 2.57
C TYR A 166 20.60 14.10 3.22
N LEU A 167 20.80 13.06 2.43
CA LEU A 167 21.17 11.74 2.96
C LEU A 167 22.68 11.48 2.94
N ASP A 168 23.48 12.34 2.30
CA ASP A 168 24.92 12.13 2.06
C ASP A 168 25.14 10.71 1.51
N TYR A 169 24.22 10.30 0.63
CA TYR A 169 24.17 8.99 0.02
C TYR A 169 24.60 9.12 -1.43
N ASP A 170 25.48 8.23 -1.86
CA ASP A 170 26.04 8.21 -3.21
C ASP A 170 24.93 7.93 -4.24
N GLY A 171 24.36 9.01 -4.76
CA GLY A 171 23.30 8.98 -5.77
C GLY A 171 23.76 8.49 -7.14
N ASP A 172 25.07 8.28 -7.34
CA ASP A 172 25.63 7.90 -8.65
C ASP A 172 25.22 6.47 -9.04
N LEU A 173 24.95 5.60 -8.05
CA LEU A 173 24.36 4.28 -8.28
C LEU A 173 22.92 4.37 -8.80
N LEU A 174 22.13 5.35 -8.34
CA LEU A 174 20.78 5.59 -8.85
C LEU A 174 20.78 6.19 -10.26
N GLU A 175 21.73 7.07 -10.57
CA GLU A 175 21.94 7.54 -11.95
C GLU A 175 22.35 6.39 -12.88
N SER A 176 23.17 5.45 -12.37
CA SER A 176 23.55 4.25 -13.10
C SER A 176 22.36 3.31 -13.35
N ILE A 177 21.43 3.16 -12.39
CA ILE A 177 20.18 2.42 -12.58
C ILE A 177 19.35 3.05 -13.69
N VAL A 178 19.17 4.36 -13.64
CA VAL A 178 18.39 5.11 -14.63
C VAL A 178 19.01 4.98 -16.03
N THR A 179 20.33 5.08 -16.14
CA THR A 179 21.05 4.91 -17.41
C THR A 179 20.92 3.48 -17.95
N ASN A 180 21.06 2.47 -17.09
CA ASN A 180 20.91 1.06 -17.48
C ASN A 180 19.46 0.75 -17.90
N PHE A 181 18.47 1.38 -17.27
CA PHE A 181 17.08 1.26 -17.68
C PHE A 181 16.86 1.81 -19.09
N ASP A 182 17.33 3.02 -19.37
CA ASP A 182 17.24 3.64 -20.70
C ASP A 182 17.96 2.82 -21.79
N GLN A 183 19.03 2.12 -21.42
CA GLN A 183 19.78 1.22 -22.30
C GLN A 183 19.20 -0.20 -22.39
N GLN A 184 18.01 -0.46 -21.82
CA GLN A 184 17.36 -1.77 -21.79
C GLN A 184 18.23 -2.87 -21.16
N GLN A 185 18.91 -2.55 -20.06
CA GLN A 185 19.70 -3.48 -19.26
C GLN A 185 19.03 -3.74 -17.89
N PRO A 186 17.91 -4.49 -17.85
CA PRO A 186 17.11 -4.67 -16.63
C PRO A 186 17.84 -5.48 -15.55
N ALA A 187 18.67 -6.46 -15.92
CA ALA A 187 19.43 -7.26 -14.96
C ALA A 187 20.39 -6.40 -14.13
N ASN A 188 21.13 -5.51 -14.79
CA ASN A 188 22.05 -4.58 -14.13
C ASN A 188 21.28 -3.59 -13.25
N SER A 189 20.16 -3.08 -13.74
CA SER A 189 19.27 -2.19 -12.99
C SER A 189 18.74 -2.85 -11.71
N ASN A 190 18.31 -4.12 -11.78
CA ASN A 190 17.78 -4.86 -10.63
C ASN A 190 18.85 -5.10 -9.56
N ILE A 191 20.07 -5.50 -9.95
CA ILE A 191 21.18 -5.70 -9.01
C ILE A 191 21.52 -4.39 -8.31
N LEU A 192 21.70 -3.32 -9.09
CA LEU A 192 22.03 -2.01 -8.53
C LEU A 192 20.91 -1.47 -7.64
N LEU A 193 19.64 -1.70 -7.98
CA LEU A 193 18.50 -1.29 -7.16
C LEU A 193 18.53 -1.96 -5.78
N MET A 194 18.83 -3.25 -5.71
CA MET A 194 18.98 -3.94 -4.42
C MET A 194 20.13 -3.36 -3.60
N VAL A 195 21.27 -3.08 -4.24
CA VAL A 195 22.43 -2.45 -3.58
C VAL A 195 22.07 -1.07 -3.05
N VAL A 196 21.31 -0.29 -3.82
CA VAL A 196 20.84 1.03 -3.42
C VAL A 196 19.91 0.95 -2.23
N ILE A 197 18.90 0.09 -2.29
CA ILE A 197 17.94 -0.11 -1.19
C ILE A 197 18.67 -0.52 0.09
N GLU A 198 19.58 -1.49 0.00
CA GLU A 198 20.36 -1.93 1.17
C GLU A 198 21.24 -0.78 1.72
N GLY A 199 21.91 -0.05 0.84
CA GLY A 199 22.73 1.10 1.22
C GLY A 199 21.92 2.19 1.92
N MET A 200 20.74 2.52 1.38
CA MET A 200 19.82 3.51 1.96
C MET A 200 19.31 3.06 3.34
N VAL A 201 18.89 1.80 3.49
CA VAL A 201 18.44 1.27 4.78
C VAL A 201 19.57 1.31 5.81
N ARG A 202 20.80 0.93 5.42
CA ARG A 202 21.98 1.00 6.30
C ARG A 202 22.30 2.44 6.71
N ALA A 203 22.23 3.40 5.79
CA ALA A 203 22.43 4.81 6.08
C ALA A 203 21.36 5.35 7.04
N MET A 204 20.10 4.98 6.82
CA MET A 204 18.98 5.34 7.71
C MET A 204 19.17 4.76 9.12
N CYS A 205 19.54 3.48 9.25
CA CYS A 205 19.86 2.86 10.53
C CYS A 205 21.05 3.54 11.24
N ALA A 206 22.07 3.99 10.50
CA ALA A 206 23.17 4.75 11.08
C ALA A 206 22.72 6.09 11.66
N LYS A 207 21.87 6.83 10.94
CA LYS A 207 21.27 8.08 11.44
C LYS A 207 20.38 7.82 12.66
N LEU A 208 19.59 6.75 12.65
CA LEU A 208 18.76 6.36 13.80
C LEU A 208 19.63 6.05 15.02
N TYR A 209 20.70 5.26 14.84
CA TYR A 209 21.64 4.93 15.91
C TYR A 209 22.25 6.17 16.55
N LEU A 210 22.71 7.14 15.75
CA LEU A 210 23.27 8.41 16.24
C LEU A 210 22.23 9.23 17.00
N ARG A 211 20.98 9.28 16.53
CA ARG A 211 19.91 9.97 17.25
C ARG A 211 19.60 9.31 18.59
N GLN A 212 19.61 7.98 18.64
CA GLN A 212 19.38 7.23 19.88
C GLN A 212 20.58 7.31 20.85
N ASN A 213 21.76 7.67 20.35
CA ASN A 213 23.00 7.76 21.10
C ASN A 213 23.75 9.06 20.75
N PRO A 214 23.30 10.24 21.26
CA PRO A 214 23.83 11.54 20.83
C PRO A 214 25.32 11.77 21.07
N SER A 215 25.93 11.02 21.99
CA SER A 215 27.37 11.05 22.26
C SER A 215 28.18 10.14 21.32
N ALA A 216 27.53 9.35 20.46
CA ALA A 216 28.19 8.44 19.55
C ALA A 216 28.75 9.17 18.32
N THR A 217 29.88 8.70 17.81
CA THR A 217 30.50 9.22 16.59
C THR A 217 30.02 8.45 15.35
N GLN A 218 30.21 9.05 14.16
CA GLN A 218 29.92 8.38 12.89
C GLN A 218 30.64 7.03 12.76
N GLN A 219 31.88 6.93 13.21
CA GLN A 219 32.64 5.67 13.19
C GLN A 219 32.01 4.59 14.07
N GLN A 220 31.46 4.97 15.24
CA GLN A 220 30.76 4.02 16.11
C GLN A 220 29.45 3.55 15.47
N ALA A 221 28.71 4.45 14.82
CA ALA A 221 27.53 4.09 14.04
C ALA A 221 27.89 3.12 12.90
N THR A 222 28.91 3.42 12.10
CA THR A 222 29.37 2.52 11.03
C THR A 222 29.80 1.16 11.57
N LYS A 223 30.54 1.13 12.70
CA LYS A 223 30.95 -0.12 13.35
C LYS A 223 29.76 -0.93 13.87
N PHE A 224 28.73 -0.26 14.37
CA PHE A 224 27.49 -0.91 14.78
C PHE A 224 26.77 -1.53 13.58
N ILE A 225 26.55 -0.77 12.51
CA ILE A 225 25.85 -1.25 11.29
C ILE A 225 26.60 -2.43 10.64
N LYS A 226 27.94 -2.38 10.58
CA LYS A 226 28.77 -3.45 9.98
C LYS A 226 28.73 -4.78 10.72
N LYS A 227 28.21 -4.84 11.96
CA LYS A 227 28.03 -6.12 12.69
C LYS A 227 26.96 -7.01 12.05
N PHE A 228 26.06 -6.43 11.26
CA PHE A 228 24.90 -7.11 10.70
C PHE A 228 25.14 -7.43 9.23
N GLN A 229 25.24 -8.73 8.93
CA GLN A 229 25.57 -9.23 7.58
C GLN A 229 24.41 -9.10 6.60
N SER A 230 23.16 -9.16 7.06
CA SER A 230 21.98 -8.95 6.23
C SER A 230 21.14 -7.77 6.71
N MET A 231 20.36 -7.18 5.80
CA MET A 231 19.38 -6.13 6.12
C MET A 231 18.34 -6.61 7.14
N GLU A 232 17.83 -7.83 7.00
CA GLU A 232 16.94 -8.44 7.98
C GLU A 232 17.58 -8.50 9.37
N SER A 233 18.83 -8.97 9.45
CA SER A 233 19.54 -9.02 10.72
C SER A 233 19.77 -7.63 11.33
N LEU A 234 19.97 -6.61 10.50
CA LEU A 234 20.13 -5.21 10.93
C LEU A 234 18.82 -4.60 11.42
N ILE A 235 17.68 -5.03 10.89
CA ILE A 235 16.38 -4.48 11.29
C ILE A 235 15.89 -5.16 12.58
N ILE A 236 16.00 -6.49 12.66
CA ILE A 236 15.32 -7.28 13.71
C ILE A 236 16.19 -7.47 14.96
N LYS A 237 17.50 -7.71 14.80
CA LYS A 237 18.36 -8.13 15.90
C LYS A 237 18.88 -7.02 16.82
N PRO A 238 19.12 -5.78 16.37
CA PRO A 238 19.58 -4.76 17.31
C PRO A 238 18.47 -4.35 18.26
N ASP A 239 18.86 -4.00 19.47
CA ASP A 239 17.97 -3.47 20.51
C ASP A 239 17.70 -1.98 20.24
N TRP A 240 16.90 -1.72 19.20
CA TRP A 240 16.46 -0.37 18.88
C TRP A 240 15.62 0.16 20.03
N LYS A 241 15.98 1.35 20.55
CA LYS A 241 15.14 2.01 21.57
C LYS A 241 13.77 2.30 20.96
N ASN A 242 12.73 2.29 21.80
CA ASN A 242 11.38 2.74 21.43
C ASN A 242 11.45 4.11 20.73
N ASP A 243 10.50 4.34 19.81
CA ASP A 243 10.49 5.50 18.92
C ASP A 243 10.94 6.79 19.60
N ILE A 244 11.95 7.42 19.01
CA ILE A 244 12.35 8.76 19.42
C ILE A 244 11.19 9.69 19.01
N PRO A 245 10.57 10.43 19.94
CA PRO A 245 9.54 11.38 19.59
C PRO A 245 10.10 12.34 18.54
N TYR A 246 9.45 12.39 17.38
CA TYR A 246 9.83 13.34 16.34
C TYR A 246 9.72 14.75 16.90
N ASP A 247 10.84 15.49 16.88
CA ASP A 247 10.74 16.94 16.99
C ASP A 247 9.95 17.43 15.78
N PHE A 248 8.75 17.92 16.06
CA PHE A 248 7.80 18.38 15.06
C PHE A 248 8.41 19.43 14.11
N PHE A 249 9.33 20.26 14.60
CA PHE A 249 10.06 21.22 13.76
C PHE A 249 11.05 20.54 12.80
N ALA A 250 11.76 19.50 13.25
CA ALA A 250 12.64 18.73 12.39
C ALA A 250 11.85 18.00 11.29
N ALA A 251 10.68 17.44 11.63
CA ALA A 251 9.78 16.80 10.67
C ALA A 251 9.22 17.78 9.64
N ILE A 252 8.79 18.97 10.06
CA ILE A 252 8.32 20.04 9.17
C ILE A 252 9.41 20.54 8.23
N ASN A 253 10.63 20.74 8.75
CA ASN A 253 11.76 21.20 7.95
C ASN A 253 12.23 20.16 6.93
N LEU A 254 12.07 18.86 7.24
CA LEU A 254 12.28 17.75 6.31
C LEU A 254 11.21 17.69 5.22
N ALA A 255 9.95 17.93 5.61
CA ALA A 255 8.79 17.86 4.73
C ALA A 255 8.58 19.13 3.88
N LYS A 256 9.48 20.12 3.93
CA LYS A 256 9.40 21.36 3.10
C LYS A 256 9.46 21.11 1.59
N HIS A 257 9.87 19.92 1.18
CA HIS A 257 9.93 19.47 -0.20
C HIS A 257 8.68 18.66 -0.62
N ILE A 258 7.72 18.48 0.29
CA ILE A 258 6.47 17.78 0.06
C ILE A 258 5.38 18.84 0.00
N ASP A 259 4.80 19.05 -1.19
CA ASP A 259 3.71 20.00 -1.39
C ASP A 259 2.38 19.35 -0.95
N ASP A 260 2.10 19.41 0.35
CA ASP A 260 0.91 18.82 0.97
C ASP A 260 0.11 19.89 1.77
N PRO A 261 -1.13 20.19 1.37
CA PRO A 261 -2.01 21.14 2.07
C PRO A 261 -2.27 20.79 3.55
N GLN A 262 -2.24 19.51 3.91
CA GLN A 262 -2.45 19.05 5.28
C GLN A 262 -1.22 19.36 6.16
N LEU A 263 -0.03 19.33 5.57
CA LEU A 263 1.21 19.69 6.24
C LEU A 263 1.25 21.19 6.58
N GLU A 264 0.80 22.05 5.66
CA GLU A 264 0.68 23.50 5.93
C GLU A 264 -0.31 23.81 7.05
N GLN A 265 -1.48 23.16 7.07
CA GLN A 265 -2.41 23.30 8.18
C GLN A 265 -1.83 22.81 9.52
N ALA A 266 -1.04 21.74 9.51
CA ALA A 266 -0.36 21.25 10.71
C ALA A 266 0.70 22.26 11.20
N LYS A 267 1.46 22.89 10.30
CA LYS A 267 2.43 23.95 10.63
C LYS A 267 1.74 25.13 11.34
N GLU A 268 0.60 25.59 10.83
CA GLU A 268 -0.14 26.71 11.42
C GLU A 268 -0.69 26.38 12.82
N LYS A 269 -1.33 25.22 12.98
CA LYS A 269 -1.88 24.78 14.28
C LYS A 269 -0.81 24.69 15.36
N PHE A 270 0.37 24.19 15.02
CA PHE A 270 1.46 24.07 15.97
C PHE A 270 2.09 25.42 16.31
N ARG A 271 2.28 26.33 15.33
CA ARG A 271 2.73 27.71 15.60
C ARG A 271 1.79 28.43 16.57
N ALA A 272 0.49 28.23 16.42
CA ALA A 272 -0.51 28.76 17.34
C ALA A 272 -0.38 28.16 18.75
N ALA A 273 -0.19 26.83 18.86
CA ALA A 273 0.00 26.15 20.13
C ALA A 273 1.31 26.57 20.85
N GLU A 274 2.40 26.78 20.12
CA GLU A 274 3.68 27.21 20.69
C GLU A 274 3.62 28.66 21.18
N LYS A 275 2.96 29.55 20.41
CA LYS A 275 2.68 30.92 20.82
C LYS A 275 1.87 30.95 22.12
N PHE A 276 0.79 30.15 22.19
CA PHE A 276 -0.02 30.00 23.38
C PHE A 276 0.78 29.44 24.58
N ARG A 277 1.67 28.46 24.34
CA ARG A 277 2.53 27.88 25.39
C ARG A 277 3.55 28.90 25.91
N LYS A 278 4.14 29.73 25.04
CA LYS A 278 5.04 30.84 25.41
C LYS A 278 4.29 31.89 26.23
N GLU A 279 3.09 32.27 25.81
CA GLU A 279 2.21 33.21 26.53
C GLU A 279 1.85 32.68 27.93
N ILE A 280 1.50 31.39 28.07
CA ILE A 280 1.27 30.75 29.37
C ILE A 280 2.54 30.73 30.24
N SER A 281 3.70 30.46 29.65
CA SER A 281 4.99 30.44 30.38
C SER A 281 5.41 31.84 30.88
N ALA A 282 5.07 32.88 30.11
CA ALA A 282 5.31 34.28 30.45
C ALA A 282 4.32 34.81 31.50
N ALA A 283 3.10 34.28 31.53
CA ALA A 283 2.05 34.64 32.47
C ALA A 283 2.13 33.94 33.84
N ARG A 284 3.06 32.99 34.06
CA ARG A 284 3.21 32.30 35.36
C ARG A 284 4.16 33.06 36.30
N PRO A 285 3.78 33.27 37.58
CA PRO A 285 4.68 33.82 38.59
C PRO A 285 5.92 32.92 38.78
N ALA A 286 7.07 33.54 39.06
CA ALA A 286 8.37 32.86 39.20
C ALA A 286 8.38 31.69 40.21
N SER A 287 7.43 31.67 41.15
CA SER A 287 7.31 30.64 42.20
C SER A 287 6.89 29.25 41.69
N LEU A 288 6.39 29.12 40.45
CA LEU A 288 5.99 27.82 39.87
C LEU A 288 7.02 27.21 38.91
N ARG A 289 8.18 27.86 38.70
CA ARG A 289 9.22 27.37 37.76
C ARG A 289 10.04 26.17 38.29
N PHE A 290 9.94 25.83 39.58
CA PHE A 290 10.73 24.77 40.20
C PHE A 290 10.19 23.34 40.04
N LEU A 291 8.98 23.16 39.49
CA LEU A 291 8.30 21.86 39.51
C LEU A 291 8.29 21.07 38.19
N GLN A 292 9.15 21.39 37.22
CA GLN A 292 9.26 20.56 36.01
C GLN A 292 10.72 20.35 35.57
N ILE A 293 11.43 19.52 36.34
CA ILE A 293 12.32 18.51 35.78
C ILE A 293 11.61 17.18 36.05
N GLN A 294 11.45 16.36 35.01
CA GLN A 294 10.66 15.11 34.93
C GLN A 294 9.20 15.28 34.47
N LEU A 295 9.03 15.39 33.15
CA LEU A 295 8.28 14.44 32.31
C LEU A 295 8.68 14.68 30.85
#